data_AF-A0A970PC29-F1
#
_entry.id   AF-A0A970PC29-F1
#
_cell.length_a   1.000
_cell.length_b   1.000
_cell.length_c   1.000
_cell.angle_alpha   90.00
_cell.angle_beta   90.00
_cell.angle_gamma   90.00
#
_symmetry.space_group_name_H-M   'P 1'
#
loop_
_entity.id
_entity.type
_entity.pdbx_description
1 polymer ?
#
loop_
_entity_poly.entity_id
_entity_poly.type
_entity_poly.pdbx_seq_one_letter_code
_entity_poly.pdbx_strand_id
1 'polypeptide(L)' 'MARDDSLRIISLGGIGHIGKNMTAFEQDGEILILDCGIMFPDEEQPGIDVILPDMTYIYENHERIVGVILT' A
#
# COMPACT_ATOMS: atom_id res chain seq x y z
N MET A 1 -24.95 11.85 10.35
CA MET A 1 -23.79 11.23 11.04
C MET A 1 -22.66 12.24 11.00
N ALA A 2 -21.94 12.45 12.10
CA ALA A 2 -20.78 13.35 12.08
C ALA A 2 -19.76 12.80 11.07
N ARG A 3 -19.23 13.67 10.20
CA ARG A 3 -18.12 13.29 9.33
C ARG A 3 -16.91 13.02 10.22
N ASP A 4 -16.25 11.89 10.00
CA ASP A 4 -14.99 11.59 10.65
C ASP A 4 -13.89 12.25 9.83
N ASP A 5 -13.50 13.46 10.23
CA ASP A 5 -12.47 14.25 9.55
C ASP A 5 -11.05 13.70 9.80
N SER A 6 -10.90 12.53 10.46
CA SER A 6 -9.59 11.94 10.69
C SER A 6 -9.02 11.30 9.43
N LEU A 7 -7.77 11.68 9.10
CA LEU A 7 -6.98 11.02 8.07
C LEU A 7 -6.26 9.82 8.68
N ARG A 8 -6.52 8.63 8.16
CA ARG A 8 -5.80 7.41 8.52
C ARG A 8 -4.71 7.15 7.48
N ILE A 9 -3.50 6.89 7.97
CA ILE A 9 -2.33 6.57 7.14
C ILE A 9 -1.90 5.14 7.48
N ILE A 10 -1.90 4.28 6.48
CA ILE A 10 -1.63 2.85 6.64
C ILE A 10 -0.48 2.48 5.71
N SER A 11 0.68 2.19 6.28
CA SER A 11 1.84 1.73 5.51
C SER A 11 1.72 0.23 5.22
N LEU A 12 1.52 -0.11 3.94
CA LEU A 12 1.41 -1.50 3.46
C LEU A 12 2.77 -2.05 3.00
N GLY A 13 3.74 -1.16 2.76
CA GLY A 13 5.13 -1.52 2.49
C GLY A 13 6.08 -0.32 2.55
N GLY A 14 7.38 -0.54 2.33
CA GLY A 14 8.43 0.49 2.39
C GLY A 14 8.93 0.89 3.78
N ILE A 15 8.20 0.60 4.87
CA ILE A 15 8.67 0.96 6.22
C ILE A 15 9.76 0.01 6.70
N GLY A 16 10.89 0.60 7.13
CA GLY A 16 12.05 -0.11 7.68
C GLY A 16 12.87 -0.91 6.66
N HIS A 17 12.53 -0.84 5.36
CA HIS A 17 13.17 -1.62 4.30
C HIS A 17 13.22 -0.79 3.00
N ILE A 18 14.13 -1.13 2.08
CA ILE A 18 14.23 -0.47 0.77
C ILE A 18 13.31 -1.16 -0.23
N GLY A 19 12.47 -0.40 -0.92
CA GLY A 19 11.54 -0.91 -1.94
C GLY A 19 10.18 -1.32 -1.37
N LYS A 20 9.36 -1.96 -2.19
CA LYS A 20 7.97 -2.35 -1.87
C LYS A 20 7.11 -1.22 -1.28
N ASN A 21 7.35 0.03 -1.71
CA ASN A 21 6.65 1.20 -1.18
C ASN A 21 5.17 1.14 -1.53
N MET A 22 4.31 1.22 -0.51
CA MET A 22 2.86 1.32 -0.68
C MET A 22 2.26 1.89 0.60
N THR A 23 1.52 2.98 0.47
CA THR A 23 0.80 3.62 1.58
C THR A 23 -0.65 3.88 1.18
N ALA A 24 -1.59 3.53 2.04
CA ALA A 24 -2.99 3.90 1.89
C ALA A 24 -3.33 5.11 2.77
N PHE A 25 -4.00 6.09 2.17
CA PHE A 25 -4.62 7.22 2.84
C PHE A 25 -6.12 7.00 2.85
N GLU A 26 -6.73 6.97 4.03
CA GLU A 26 -8.16 6.73 4.20
C GLU A 26 -8.80 7.93 4.90
N GLN A 27 -9.83 8.51 4.28
CA GLN A 27 -10.60 9.62 4.82
C GLN A 27 -12.03 9.57 4.23
N ASP A 28 -13.04 9.88 5.05
CA ASP A 28 -14.45 9.90 4.62
C ASP A 28 -14.93 8.58 3.95
N GLY A 29 -14.33 7.46 4.32
CA GLY A 29 -14.64 6.13 3.77
C GLY A 29 -13.98 5.83 2.42
N GLU A 30 -13.31 6.78 1.80
CA GLU A 30 -12.55 6.63 0.56
C GLU A 30 -11.08 6.29 0.85
N ILE A 31 -10.44 5.60 -0.10
CA ILE A 31 -9.04 5.16 0.01
C ILE A 31 -8.25 5.64 -1.22
N LEU A 32 -7.17 6.37 -0.98
CA LEU A 32 -6.18 6.73 -1.99
C LEU A 32 -4.90 5.94 -1.75
N ILE A 33 -4.38 5.28 -2.78
CA ILE A 33 -3.10 4.56 -2.70
C ILE A 33 -1.97 5.43 -3.22
N LEU A 34 -0.87 5.50 -2.48
CA LEU A 34 0.39 6.09 -2.89
C LEU A 34 1.43 4.99 -3.13
N ASP A 35 1.91 4.95 -4.37
CA ASP A 35 2.81 3.98 -4.96
C ASP A 35 2.31 2.51 -4.93
N CYS A 36 2.92 1.71 -5.78
CA CYS A 36 2.77 0.26 -5.83
C CYS A 36 4.14 -0.39 -6.10
N GLY A 37 5.12 -0.01 -5.28
CA GLY A 37 6.50 -0.41 -5.45
C GLY A 37 6.72 -1.91 -5.30
N ILE A 38 7.81 -2.38 -5.89
CA ILE A 38 8.32 -3.74 -5.73
C ILE A 38 9.65 -3.70 -4.97
N MET A 39 10.07 -4.84 -4.44
CA MET A 39 11.41 -5.07 -3.91
C MET A 39 12.06 -6.20 -4.71
N PHE A 40 13.33 -6.06 -5.05
CA PHE A 40 14.11 -7.15 -5.61
C PHE A 40 14.68 -8.02 -4.48
N PRO A 41 14.68 -9.35 -4.65
CA PRO A 41 15.26 -10.27 -3.68
C PRO A 41 16.79 -10.16 -3.63
N ASP A 42 17.37 -10.58 -2.52
CA ASP A 42 18.82 -10.70 -2.36
C ASP A 42 19.33 -12.12 -2.66
N GLU A 43 20.64 -12.34 -2.48
CA GLU A 43 21.29 -13.63 -2.74
C GLU A 43 20.77 -14.76 -1.83
N GLU A 44 20.10 -14.44 -0.72
CA GLU A 44 19.53 -15.44 0.21
C GLU A 44 18.17 -15.96 -0.25
N GLN A 45 17.60 -15.37 -1.31
CA GLN A 45 16.26 -15.66 -1.82
C GLN A 45 16.27 -16.20 -3.27
N PRO A 46 16.92 -17.35 -3.53
CA PRO A 46 17.07 -17.88 -4.89
C PRO A 46 15.74 -18.30 -5.50
N GLY A 47 15.53 -17.94 -6.76
CA GLY A 47 14.33 -18.29 -7.53
C GLY A 47 13.12 -17.37 -7.32
N ILE A 48 13.25 -16.34 -6.47
CA ILE A 48 12.28 -15.23 -6.40
C ILE A 48 12.68 -14.18 -7.45
N ASP A 49 11.71 -13.65 -8.19
CA ASP A 49 11.95 -12.56 -9.14
C ASP A 49 11.67 -11.18 -8.52
N VAL A 50 10.55 -11.06 -7.80
CA VAL A 50 10.09 -9.82 -7.16
C VAL A 50 9.34 -10.11 -5.87
N ILE A 51 9.37 -9.16 -4.96
CA ILE A 51 8.64 -9.17 -3.69
C ILE A 51 7.63 -8.02 -3.71
N LEU A 52 6.37 -8.33 -3.43
CA LEU A 52 5.25 -7.39 -3.38
C LEU A 52 4.89 -7.05 -1.93
N PRO A 53 4.30 -5.88 -1.66
CA PRO A 53 3.64 -5.60 -0.39
C PRO A 53 2.42 -6.53 -0.20
N ASP A 54 1.96 -6.67 1.04
CA ASP A 54 0.74 -7.42 1.34
C ASP A 54 -0.48 -6.71 0.76
N MET A 55 -1.15 -7.37 -0.20
CA MET A 55 -2.31 -6.83 -0.91
C MET A 55 -3.65 -7.14 -0.22
N THR A 56 -3.65 -7.82 0.93
CA THR A 56 -4.88 -8.24 1.62
C THR A 56 -5.81 -7.05 1.89
N TYR A 57 -5.27 -5.95 2.45
CA TYR A 57 -6.05 -4.73 2.71
C TYR A 57 -6.65 -4.13 1.43
N ILE A 58 -5.91 -4.18 0.32
CA ILE A 58 -6.37 -3.68 -0.98
C ILE A 58 -7.54 -4.51 -1.51
N TYR A 59 -7.41 -5.84 -1.51
CA TYR A 59 -8.46 -6.72 -2.00
C TYR A 59 -9.74 -6.62 -1.18
N GLU A 60 -9.62 -6.56 0.15
CA GLU A 60 -10.76 -6.45 1.06
C GLU A 60 -11.50 -5.10 0.95
N ASN A 61 -10.83 -4.03 0.49
CA ASN A 61 -11.38 -2.68 0.44
C ASN A 61 -11.46 -2.07 -0.96
N HIS A 62 -11.29 -2.87 -2.02
CA HIS A 62 -11.11 -2.37 -3.40
C HIS A 62 -12.24 -1.47 -3.89
N GLU A 63 -13.48 -1.67 -3.44
CA GLU A 63 -14.64 -0.84 -3.81
C GLU A 63 -14.54 0.61 -3.32
N ARG A 64 -13.72 0.85 -2.28
CA ARG A 64 -13.52 2.17 -1.67
C ARG A 64 -12.31 2.92 -2.26
N ILE A 65 -11.54 2.26 -3.13
CA ILE A 65 -10.32 2.83 -3.71
C ILE A 65 -10.69 3.80 -4.82
N VAL A 66 -10.33 5.07 -4.64
CA VAL A 66 -10.64 6.14 -5.60
C VAL A 66 -9.53 6.37 -6.61
N GLY A 67 -8.32 5.84 -6.36
CA GLY A 67 -7.21 5.93 -7.29
C GLY A 67 -5.86 5.54 -6.70
N VAL A 68 -4.84 5.58 -7.58
CA VAL A 68 -3.44 5.35 -7.26
C VAL A 68 -2.62 6.53 -7.76
N ILE A 69 -1.75 7.07 -6.91
CA ILE A 69 -0.74 8.07 -7.28
C ILE A 69 0.62 7.37 -7.32
N LEU A 70 1.33 7.51 -8.43
CA LEU A 70 2.69 7.03 -8.61
C LEU A 70 3.65 8.22 -8.64
N THR A 71 4.73 8.16 -7.85
CA THR A 71 5.75 9.22 -7.76
C THR A 71 6.79 9.20 -8.86
#